data_AF-A0AAV2TSE1-F1
#
_entry.id   AF-A0AAV2TSE1-F1
#
_cell.length_a   1.000
_cell.length_b   1.000
_cell.length_c   1.000
_cell.angle_alpha   90.00
_cell.angle_beta   90.00
_cell.angle_gamma   90.00
#
_symmetry.space_group_name_H-M   'P 1'
#
loop_
_entity.id
_entity.type
_entity.pdbx_description
1 polymer ?
#
loop_
_entity_poly.entity_id
_entity_poly.type
_entity_poly.pdbx_seq_one_letter_code
_entity_poly.pdbx_strand_id
1 'polypeptide(L)'
;MENDWHNSALKFGELISEHKGRIVVYTGAGISTSANIPDYRGTNGLWMRLKQNTIPDPSDTPKHRRRASCSTSTRTPAKLRLPEATLAKPTFTHMAIKVLVEQGYVKHVVSQNVDGLHLRSGLPREKLSELHGNLFLEQCISCRLIVKRAFDVAENTGRGQHLTGRVCPRCRSLRPSECSLTDRALYSAIEKLKHSKNLAGAERKNYMLARRRAARKLATSQAKQDCGDSCVTKVPLLRDVVVHFHERQPEMGLAEIYRVLPAIEAVHGRTNLYRSVQKCLDQEEKTDLNGHAHLSPIMDAPWFKKMLPAFTLPLPALATSAVNDDSASLIIILGSSLSVLRNYAFLWPHGLGRCLRAGESKERENPGTEDVSSDLISLPNGLLSRNNRCALVIINLQPTCKDGLADLVIHAPCDEVLQVVMNESLDLQVPEYSASKDDPLFHDAIRLDPDEEHTRTRPDIPFDLI
;
A
#
# COMPACT_ATOMS: atom_id res chain seq x y z
N MET A 1 23.99 5.60 30.42
CA MET A 1 23.21 4.41 30.06
C MET A 1 22.99 4.51 28.57
N GLU A 2 23.84 3.86 27.77
CA GLU A 2 23.54 3.68 26.34
C GLU A 2 22.15 3.02 26.24
N ASN A 3 21.28 3.56 25.39
CA ASN A 3 19.95 2.99 25.18
C ASN A 3 20.12 1.51 24.79
N ASP A 4 19.32 0.63 25.39
CA ASP A 4 19.36 -0.84 25.26
C ASP A 4 19.34 -1.34 23.80
N TRP A 5 18.94 -0.49 22.86
CA TRP A 5 18.86 -0.80 21.43
C TRP A 5 20.00 -0.24 20.56
N HIS A 6 20.92 0.58 21.09
CA HIS A 6 21.97 1.27 20.29
C HIS A 6 22.89 0.30 19.55
N ASN A 7 23.43 -0.70 20.25
CA ASN A 7 24.27 -1.74 19.66
C ASN A 7 23.52 -2.54 18.57
N SER A 8 22.22 -2.74 18.74
CA SER A 8 21.36 -3.35 17.73
C SER A 8 21.21 -2.47 16.49
N ALA A 9 21.19 -1.14 16.65
CA ALA A 9 21.20 -0.21 15.52
C ALA A 9 22.54 -0.24 14.77
N LEU A 10 23.67 -0.35 15.46
CA LEU A 10 24.98 -0.55 14.81
C LEU A 10 25.03 -1.86 14.03
N LYS A 11 24.56 -2.96 14.63
CA LYS A 11 24.41 -4.27 13.95
C LYS A 11 23.51 -4.16 12.71
N PHE A 12 22.46 -3.37 12.79
CA PHE A 12 21.59 -3.11 11.65
C PHE A 12 22.30 -2.35 10.52
N GLY A 13 23.15 -1.38 10.85
CA GLY A 13 24.00 -0.70 9.87
C GLY A 13 25.00 -1.62 9.15
N GLU A 14 25.58 -2.59 9.88
CA GLU A 14 26.40 -3.65 9.29
C GLU A 14 25.60 -4.46 8.26
N LEU A 15 24.40 -4.93 8.62
CA LEU A 15 23.51 -5.67 7.71
C LEU A 15 23.14 -4.86 6.46
N ILE A 16 22.89 -3.56 6.59
CA ILE A 16 22.64 -2.69 5.44
C ILE A 16 23.86 -2.66 4.50
N SER A 17 25.07 -2.57 5.06
CA SER A 17 26.31 -2.55 4.28
C SER A 17 26.56 -3.89 3.58
N GLU A 18 26.39 -5.01 4.29
CA GLU A 18 26.59 -6.37 3.77
C GLU A 18 25.63 -6.71 2.63
N HIS A 19 24.39 -6.20 2.68
CA HIS A 19 23.34 -6.53 1.73
C HIS A 19 23.08 -5.45 0.66
N LYS A 20 23.97 -4.46 0.52
CA LYS A 20 23.85 -3.33 -0.42
C LYS A 20 23.39 -3.78 -1.82
N GLY A 21 22.38 -3.09 -2.35
CA GLY A 21 21.82 -3.36 -3.69
C GLY A 21 20.78 -4.48 -3.74
N ARG A 22 20.61 -5.25 -2.66
CA ARG A 22 19.65 -6.36 -2.56
C ARG A 22 18.70 -6.22 -1.36
N ILE A 23 18.49 -5.00 -0.90
CA ILE A 23 17.62 -4.69 0.25
C ILE A 23 16.23 -4.27 -0.23
N VAL A 24 15.19 -4.87 0.35
CA VAL A 24 13.80 -4.42 0.20
C VAL A 24 13.30 -3.87 1.54
N VAL A 25 12.80 -2.65 1.53
CA VAL A 25 12.21 -2.01 2.71
C VAL A 25 10.69 -2.13 2.65
N TYR A 26 10.07 -2.52 3.76
CA TYR A 26 8.63 -2.59 3.94
C TYR A 26 8.19 -1.63 5.04
N THR A 27 7.31 -0.69 4.72
CA THR A 27 6.89 0.37 5.64
C THR A 27 5.41 0.29 6.01
N GLY A 28 5.11 0.60 7.26
CA GLY A 28 3.75 0.77 7.78
C GLY A 28 3.55 2.14 8.45
N ALA A 29 2.38 2.36 9.04
CA ALA A 29 1.98 3.68 9.53
C ALA A 29 2.88 4.25 10.65
N GLY A 30 3.64 3.39 11.35
CA GLY A 30 4.56 3.79 12.41
C GLY A 30 5.60 4.82 11.95
N ILE A 31 6.08 4.74 10.70
CA ILE A 31 7.10 5.67 10.20
C ILE A 31 6.57 7.10 9.96
N SER A 32 5.25 7.29 9.99
CA SER A 32 4.59 8.59 9.78
C SER A 32 4.11 9.22 11.09
N THR A 33 4.31 8.56 12.23
CA THR A 33 3.81 9.03 13.53
C THR A 33 4.47 10.31 14.02
N SER A 34 5.77 10.50 13.76
CA SER A 34 6.50 11.75 14.04
C SER A 34 6.09 12.90 13.13
N ALA A 35 5.38 12.64 12.03
CA ALA A 35 4.75 13.65 11.18
C ALA A 35 3.32 14.01 11.61
N ASN A 36 2.94 13.68 12.86
CA ASN A 36 1.60 13.86 13.42
C ASN A 36 0.49 13.08 12.67
N ILE A 37 0.85 12.06 11.89
CA ILE A 37 -0.11 11.13 11.30
C ILE A 37 -0.30 9.95 12.27
N PRO A 38 -1.50 9.76 12.85
CA PRO A 38 -1.71 8.67 13.80
C PRO A 38 -1.55 7.32 13.08
N ASP A 39 -0.91 6.37 13.75
CA ASP A 39 -0.92 4.99 13.28
C ASP A 39 -2.31 4.35 13.48
N TYR A 40 -2.41 3.07 13.11
CA TYR A 40 -3.66 2.34 13.29
C TYR A 40 -3.78 1.68 14.67
N ARG A 41 -2.71 1.11 15.23
CA ARG A 41 -2.79 0.14 16.34
C ARG A 41 -1.93 0.49 17.56
N GLY A 42 -1.12 1.54 17.47
CA GLY A 42 -0.28 2.03 18.56
C GLY A 42 -1.09 2.52 19.74
N THR A 43 -0.40 2.92 20.81
CA THR A 43 -0.98 3.48 22.05
C THR A 43 -2.02 4.57 21.78
N ASN A 44 -1.76 5.40 20.78
CA ASN A 44 -2.63 6.47 20.30
C ASN A 44 -3.25 6.17 18.92
N GLY A 45 -3.18 4.93 18.47
CA GLY A 45 -3.62 4.51 17.15
C GLY A 45 -5.13 4.58 16.96
N LEU A 46 -5.54 4.75 15.71
CA LEU A 46 -6.93 4.94 15.36
C LEU A 46 -7.87 3.84 15.89
N TRP A 47 -7.46 2.56 15.83
CA TRP A 47 -8.26 1.43 16.35
C TRP A 47 -8.37 1.43 17.86
N MET A 48 -7.34 1.88 18.57
CA MET A 48 -7.36 1.99 20.02
C MET A 48 -8.28 3.13 20.47
N ARG A 49 -8.23 4.27 19.79
CA ARG A 49 -9.17 5.38 20.00
C ARG A 49 -10.62 4.99 19.73
N LEU A 50 -10.87 4.20 18.69
CA LEU A 50 -12.22 3.66 18.40
C LEU A 50 -12.70 2.71 19.52
N LYS A 51 -11.84 1.80 19.99
CA LYS A 51 -12.17 0.90 21.12
C LYS A 51 -12.41 1.65 22.43
N GLN A 52 -11.76 2.79 22.62
CA GLN A 52 -11.90 3.64 23.80
C GLN A 52 -13.09 4.63 23.69
N ASN A 53 -13.90 4.57 22.63
CA ASN A 53 -14.99 5.51 22.33
C ASN A 53 -14.56 7.00 22.28
N THR A 54 -13.26 7.29 22.14
CA THR A 54 -12.74 8.67 22.00
C THR A 54 -12.91 9.21 20.59
N ILE A 55 -13.19 8.33 19.61
CA ILE A 55 -13.67 8.66 18.26
C ILE A 55 -14.85 7.71 17.95
N PRO A 56 -15.97 8.19 17.39
CA PRO A 56 -17.12 7.31 17.10
C PRO A 56 -16.76 6.22 16.08
N ASP A 57 -17.14 4.96 16.38
CA ASP A 57 -16.92 3.81 15.50
C ASP A 57 -17.74 3.90 14.18
N PRO A 58 -17.12 3.92 12.98
CA PRO A 58 -17.83 3.90 11.71
C PRO A 58 -18.61 2.62 11.42
N SER A 59 -18.30 1.52 12.12
CA SER A 59 -18.78 0.16 11.84
C SER A 59 -19.90 -0.31 12.77
N ASP A 60 -20.27 0.48 13.77
CA ASP A 60 -21.31 0.12 14.73
C ASP A 60 -22.72 0.29 14.10
N THR A 61 -23.12 -0.70 13.31
CA THR A 61 -24.50 -0.84 12.83
C THR A 61 -25.29 -1.68 13.83
N PRO A 62 -26.36 -1.17 14.46
CA PRO A 62 -27.20 -1.98 15.33
C PRO A 62 -28.09 -2.89 14.49
N LYS A 63 -27.63 -4.10 14.19
CA LYS A 63 -28.49 -5.20 13.71
C LYS A 63 -29.02 -6.12 14.80
N HIS A 64 -28.76 -5.83 16.08
CA HIS A 64 -29.40 -6.52 17.20
C HIS A 64 -29.84 -5.55 18.30
N ARG A 65 -30.91 -4.78 18.05
CA ARG A 65 -31.87 -4.45 19.13
C ARG A 65 -33.24 -4.14 18.51
N ARG A 66 -34.23 -4.92 18.93
CA ARG A 66 -35.62 -4.92 18.44
C ARG A 66 -36.31 -3.58 18.78
N ARG A 67 -37.14 -3.12 17.83
CA ARG A 67 -38.31 -2.21 17.95
C ARG A 67 -38.24 -1.07 19.00
N ALA A 68 -38.08 0.16 18.51
CA ALA A 68 -38.85 1.33 18.96
C ALA A 68 -38.74 2.46 17.92
N SER A 69 -39.79 3.27 17.86
CA SER A 69 -40.23 4.24 16.84
C SER A 69 -39.31 5.43 16.52
N CYS A 70 -39.35 5.83 15.25
CA CYS A 70 -39.41 7.20 14.72
C CYS A 70 -38.71 8.32 15.52
N SER A 71 -37.55 8.79 15.04
CA SER A 71 -37.31 10.22 14.79
C SER A 71 -36.08 10.43 13.91
N THR A 72 -36.23 11.40 13.02
CA THR A 72 -35.33 11.80 11.94
C THR A 72 -34.02 12.36 12.49
N SER A 73 -32.94 11.59 12.45
CA SER A 73 -31.58 12.10 12.62
C SER A 73 -30.64 11.28 11.74
N THR A 74 -30.29 11.84 10.58
CA THR A 74 -29.30 11.31 9.66
C THR A 74 -27.91 11.37 10.30
N ARG A 75 -27.60 10.42 11.18
CA ARG A 75 -26.24 10.21 11.69
C ARG A 75 -25.42 9.52 10.61
N THR A 76 -24.63 10.32 9.88
CA THR A 76 -23.55 9.81 9.03
C THR A 76 -22.55 9.04 9.90
N PRO A 77 -22.18 7.80 9.56
CA PRO A 77 -21.11 7.09 10.27
C PRO A 77 -19.84 7.94 10.19
N ALA A 78 -19.18 8.15 11.33
CA ALA A 78 -17.96 8.91 11.41
C ALA A 78 -16.90 8.18 10.57
N LYS A 79 -16.66 8.65 9.34
CA LYS A 79 -15.48 8.22 8.59
C LYS A 79 -14.29 8.46 9.52
N LEU A 80 -13.50 7.42 9.79
CA LEU A 80 -12.17 7.56 10.34
C LEU A 80 -11.38 8.37 9.32
N ARG A 81 -11.38 9.68 9.51
CA ARG A 81 -10.75 10.65 8.62
C ARG A 81 -9.35 10.82 9.15
N LEU A 82 -8.35 10.73 8.28
CA LEU A 82 -7.07 11.35 8.57
C LEU A 82 -7.30 12.87 8.50
N PRO A 83 -7.20 13.63 9.60
CA PRO A 83 -6.69 14.99 9.48
C PRO A 83 -5.22 14.88 9.02
N GLU A 84 -4.72 15.92 8.36
CA GLU A 84 -3.28 16.25 8.33
C GLU A 84 -2.30 15.49 7.42
N ALA A 85 -2.67 14.51 6.58
CA ALA A 85 -1.70 14.03 5.56
C ALA A 85 -1.27 15.16 4.58
N THR A 86 -2.17 16.12 4.31
CA THR A 86 -1.89 17.33 3.49
C THR A 86 -0.88 18.28 4.14
N LEU A 87 -0.81 18.34 5.47
CA LEU A 87 0.10 19.23 6.20
C LEU A 87 1.35 18.51 6.70
N ALA A 88 1.32 17.18 6.76
CA ALA A 88 2.44 16.36 7.16
C ALA A 88 3.63 16.53 6.21
N LYS A 89 4.84 16.48 6.77
CA LYS A 89 6.10 16.44 6.04
C LYS A 89 6.68 15.04 6.11
N PRO A 90 7.45 14.59 5.10
CA PRO A 90 8.25 13.38 5.23
C PRO A 90 9.09 13.42 6.52
N THR A 91 9.07 12.31 7.27
CA THR A 91 9.88 12.16 8.50
C THR A 91 11.34 11.89 8.18
N PHE A 92 12.21 11.91 9.18
CA PHE A 92 13.62 11.51 9.01
C PHE A 92 13.72 10.11 8.37
N THR A 93 12.89 9.16 8.83
CA THR A 93 12.81 7.82 8.24
C THR A 93 12.52 7.84 6.74
N HIS A 94 11.59 8.68 6.27
CA HIS A 94 11.29 8.80 4.83
C HIS A 94 12.48 9.34 4.04
N MET A 95 13.13 10.38 4.56
CA MET A 95 14.29 10.99 3.92
C MET A 95 15.51 10.05 3.93
N ALA A 96 15.73 9.30 5.01
CA ALA A 96 16.78 8.29 5.10
C ALA A 96 16.57 7.16 4.08
N ILE A 97 15.34 6.66 3.92
CA ILE A 97 15.01 5.64 2.91
C ILE A 97 15.27 6.18 1.50
N LYS A 98 14.90 7.44 1.20
CA LYS A 98 15.22 8.10 -0.08
C LYS A 98 16.73 8.09 -0.34
N VAL A 99 17.53 8.54 0.62
CA VAL A 99 19.00 8.53 0.52
C VAL A 99 19.55 7.11 0.33
N LEU A 100 19.06 6.12 1.08
CA LEU A 100 19.48 4.73 0.92
C LEU A 100 19.17 4.15 -0.48
N VAL A 101 18.06 4.58 -1.11
CA VAL A 101 17.75 4.21 -2.50
C VAL A 101 18.69 4.92 -3.48
N GLU A 102 18.92 6.22 -3.31
CA GLU A 102 19.83 7.01 -4.16
C GLU A 102 21.28 6.50 -4.09
N GLN A 103 21.73 6.08 -2.92
CA GLN A 103 23.06 5.51 -2.68
C GLN A 103 23.17 4.01 -3.06
N GLY A 104 22.09 3.43 -3.60
CA GLY A 104 22.07 2.06 -4.10
C GLY A 104 22.06 0.97 -3.02
N TYR A 105 21.79 1.30 -1.75
CA TYR A 105 21.60 0.30 -0.69
C TYR A 105 20.26 -0.41 -0.85
N VAL A 106 19.19 0.36 -1.01
CA VAL A 106 17.82 -0.16 -1.11
C VAL A 106 17.42 -0.25 -2.58
N LYS A 107 17.05 -1.45 -3.04
CA LYS A 107 16.60 -1.67 -4.42
C LYS A 107 15.13 -1.36 -4.65
N HIS A 108 14.29 -1.49 -3.62
CA HIS A 108 12.84 -1.25 -3.71
C HIS A 108 12.22 -0.99 -2.34
N VAL A 109 11.19 -0.15 -2.32
CA VAL A 109 10.39 0.17 -1.14
C VAL A 109 8.95 -0.27 -1.37
N VAL A 110 8.42 -1.00 -0.40
CA VAL A 110 7.02 -1.38 -0.34
C VAL A 110 6.36 -0.64 0.80
N SER A 111 5.23 0.01 0.56
CA SER A 111 4.51 0.75 1.59
C SER A 111 3.05 0.33 1.68
N GLN A 112 2.58 0.17 2.92
CA GLN A 112 1.15 0.10 3.23
C GLN A 112 0.52 1.50 3.35
N ASN A 113 1.33 2.54 3.44
CA ASN A 113 0.84 3.86 3.79
C ASN A 113 0.17 4.52 2.59
N VAL A 114 -0.97 5.16 2.84
CA VAL A 114 -1.70 5.96 1.83
C VAL A 114 -1.37 7.45 1.93
N ASP A 115 -0.63 7.87 2.96
CA ASP A 115 -0.30 9.26 3.26
C ASP A 115 0.52 9.98 2.17
N GLY A 116 1.12 9.23 1.25
CA GLY A 116 1.90 9.76 0.13
C GLY A 116 3.25 10.36 0.53
N LEU A 117 3.71 10.20 1.78
CA LEU A 117 4.96 10.82 2.25
C LEU A 117 6.21 10.23 1.59
N HIS A 118 6.19 8.96 1.16
CA HIS A 118 7.26 8.40 0.31
C HIS A 118 7.36 9.09 -1.04
N LEU A 119 6.24 9.30 -1.74
CA LEU A 119 6.26 10.04 -2.99
C LEU A 119 6.77 11.46 -2.77
N ARG A 120 6.27 12.12 -1.72
CA ARG A 120 6.59 13.51 -1.39
C ARG A 120 8.02 13.70 -0.88
N SER A 121 8.68 12.67 -0.35
CA SER A 121 10.11 12.75 -0.03
C SER A 121 11.01 12.78 -1.26
N GLY A 122 10.45 12.62 -2.46
CA GLY A 122 11.19 12.52 -3.71
C GLY A 122 11.65 11.09 -4.03
N LEU A 123 11.16 10.08 -3.29
CA LEU A 123 11.45 8.69 -3.60
C LEU A 123 10.96 8.35 -5.02
N PRO A 124 11.82 7.81 -5.92
CA PRO A 124 11.42 7.49 -7.27
C PRO A 124 10.27 6.49 -7.33
N ARG A 125 9.24 6.77 -8.11
CA ARG A 125 8.02 5.94 -8.17
C ARG A 125 8.30 4.52 -8.66
N GLU A 126 9.25 4.35 -9.55
CA GLU A 126 9.70 3.05 -10.07
C GLU A 126 10.37 2.18 -9.00
N LYS A 127 10.79 2.79 -7.88
CA LYS A 127 11.35 2.13 -6.69
C LYS A 127 10.34 1.98 -5.57
N LEU A 128 9.06 2.33 -5.79
CA LEU A 128 8.03 2.38 -4.76
C LEU A 128 6.76 1.59 -5.17
N SER A 129 6.36 0.65 -4.33
CA SER A 129 5.07 -0.06 -4.43
C SER A 129 4.13 0.36 -3.30
N GLU A 130 3.13 1.17 -3.63
CA GLU A 130 2.09 1.66 -2.71
C GLU A 130 0.89 0.69 -2.69
N LEU A 131 0.91 -0.26 -1.76
CA LEU A 131 -0.03 -1.39 -1.74
C LEU A 131 -1.48 -0.96 -1.53
N HIS A 132 -1.70 0.10 -0.76
CA HIS A 132 -3.03 0.62 -0.45
C HIS A 132 -3.39 1.87 -1.23
N GLY A 133 -2.57 2.24 -2.23
CA GLY A 133 -2.71 3.48 -2.99
C GLY A 133 -2.12 4.68 -2.26
N ASN A 134 -2.50 5.88 -2.72
CA ASN A 134 -1.95 7.16 -2.27
C ASN A 134 -3.04 8.23 -2.35
N LEU A 135 -3.18 9.03 -1.29
CA LEU A 135 -4.21 10.07 -1.16
C LEU A 135 -4.08 11.19 -2.21
N PHE A 136 -2.92 11.37 -2.83
CA PHE A 136 -2.64 12.45 -3.79
C PHE A 136 -2.68 12.01 -5.25
N LEU A 137 -3.08 10.77 -5.52
CA LEU A 137 -3.09 10.20 -6.87
C LEU A 137 -4.49 9.78 -7.29
N GLU A 138 -4.88 10.20 -8.49
CA GLU A 138 -6.04 9.66 -9.18
C GLU A 138 -5.63 9.03 -10.52
N GLN A 139 -6.36 8.00 -10.96
CA GLN A 139 -6.09 7.27 -12.19
C GLN A 139 -7.27 7.42 -13.15
N CYS A 140 -6.98 7.64 -14.43
CA CYS A 140 -8.00 7.58 -15.47
C CYS A 140 -8.45 6.15 -15.73
N ILE A 141 -9.76 5.90 -15.72
CA ILE A 141 -10.31 4.57 -16.00
C ILE A 141 -10.24 4.19 -17.49
N SER A 142 -10.04 5.18 -18.36
CA SER A 142 -9.87 5.00 -19.80
C SER A 142 -8.40 4.81 -20.16
N CYS A 143 -7.59 5.86 -20.09
CA CYS A 143 -6.21 5.84 -20.56
C CYS A 143 -5.17 5.41 -19.50
N ARG A 144 -5.58 5.08 -18.27
CA ARG A 144 -4.72 4.66 -17.15
C ARG A 144 -3.68 5.68 -16.66
N LEU A 145 -3.66 6.90 -17.19
CA LEU A 145 -2.83 7.99 -16.70
C LEU A 145 -3.01 8.16 -15.19
N ILE A 146 -1.90 8.20 -14.46
CA ILE A 146 -1.85 8.65 -13.06
C ILE A 146 -1.70 10.17 -13.06
N VAL A 147 -2.64 10.85 -12.40
CA VAL A 147 -2.66 12.29 -12.20
C VAL A 147 -2.26 12.56 -10.75
N LYS A 148 -1.20 13.33 -10.58
CA LYS A 148 -0.73 13.84 -9.28
C LYS A 148 -1.53 15.09 -8.91
N ARG A 149 -1.99 15.19 -7.67
CA ARG A 149 -2.72 16.33 -7.13
C ARG A 149 -2.04 16.81 -5.86
N ALA A 150 -2.13 18.11 -5.59
CA ALA A 150 -1.65 18.69 -4.33
C ALA A 150 -2.70 18.62 -3.21
N PHE A 151 -3.78 17.83 -3.35
CA PHE A 151 -4.81 17.69 -2.34
C PHE A 151 -5.25 16.24 -2.22
N ASP A 152 -5.88 15.90 -1.09
CA ASP A 152 -6.46 14.57 -0.86
C ASP A 152 -7.60 14.32 -1.86
N VAL A 153 -7.38 13.40 -2.81
CA VAL A 153 -8.37 13.03 -3.83
C VAL A 153 -9.43 12.07 -3.30
N ALA A 154 -9.15 11.41 -2.18
CA ALA A 154 -9.96 10.33 -1.59
C ALA A 154 -10.84 10.81 -0.41
N GLU A 155 -10.74 12.07 0.00
CA GLU A 155 -11.49 12.70 1.11
C GLU A 155 -12.97 12.29 1.20
N ASN A 156 -13.62 12.17 0.04
CA ASN A 156 -15.04 11.97 -0.11
C ASN A 156 -15.36 10.66 -0.86
N THR A 157 -14.36 9.90 -1.28
CA THR A 157 -14.55 8.58 -1.90
C THR A 157 -14.71 7.51 -0.82
N GLY A 158 -14.90 6.25 -1.21
CA GLY A 158 -15.13 5.16 -0.28
C GLY A 158 -15.24 3.83 -1.00
N ARG A 159 -15.43 2.76 -0.21
CA ARG A 159 -15.56 1.40 -0.73
C ARG A 159 -16.55 1.30 -1.90
N GLY A 160 -16.09 0.77 -3.03
CA GLY A 160 -16.88 0.64 -4.26
C GLY A 160 -17.28 1.97 -4.92
N GLN A 161 -16.68 3.08 -4.48
CA GLN A 161 -17.12 4.45 -4.74
C GLN A 161 -15.93 5.38 -5.07
N HIS A 162 -15.03 4.92 -5.94
CA HIS A 162 -13.76 5.61 -6.21
C HIS A 162 -13.81 6.78 -7.19
N LEU A 163 -14.86 6.91 -8.01
CA LEU A 163 -14.91 7.99 -9.00
C LEU A 163 -14.88 9.35 -8.30
N THR A 164 -13.90 10.18 -8.69
CA THR A 164 -13.69 11.49 -8.08
C THR A 164 -14.67 12.52 -8.62
N GLY A 165 -15.25 12.25 -9.79
CA GLY A 165 -16.15 13.15 -10.51
C GLY A 165 -15.41 14.13 -11.41
N ARG A 166 -14.13 13.87 -11.71
CA ARG A 166 -13.28 14.69 -12.59
C ARG A 166 -13.00 13.98 -13.90
N VAL A 167 -12.65 14.77 -14.93
CA VAL A 167 -12.32 14.27 -16.26
C VAL A 167 -10.80 14.29 -16.47
N CYS A 168 -10.27 13.28 -17.14
CA CYS A 168 -8.83 13.12 -17.34
C CYS A 168 -8.23 14.21 -18.24
N PRO A 169 -7.18 14.92 -17.80
CA PRO A 169 -6.58 16.02 -18.58
C PRO A 169 -5.93 15.54 -19.89
N ARG A 170 -5.30 14.36 -19.91
CA ARG A 170 -4.76 13.78 -21.15
C ARG A 170 -5.88 13.39 -22.12
N CYS A 171 -6.96 12.81 -21.64
CA CYS A 171 -8.11 12.53 -22.50
C CYS A 171 -8.77 13.82 -23.00
N ARG A 172 -8.81 14.89 -22.21
CA ARG A 172 -9.28 16.21 -22.68
C ARG A 172 -8.48 16.67 -23.90
N SER A 173 -7.17 16.47 -23.88
CA SER A 173 -6.28 16.82 -25.00
C SER A 173 -6.45 15.89 -26.21
N LEU A 174 -6.54 14.57 -25.99
CA LEU A 174 -6.57 13.58 -27.07
C LEU A 174 -7.96 13.35 -27.68
N ARG A 175 -9.03 13.56 -26.90
CA ARG A 175 -10.43 13.29 -27.26
C ARG A 175 -11.36 14.39 -26.71
N PRO A 176 -11.21 15.65 -27.18
CA PRO A 176 -11.92 16.80 -26.61
C PRO A 176 -13.45 16.68 -26.69
N SER A 177 -13.99 16.18 -27.80
CA SER A 177 -15.44 16.02 -27.99
C SER A 177 -16.06 15.06 -26.96
N GLU A 178 -15.43 13.92 -26.70
CA GLU A 178 -15.90 12.94 -25.72
C GLU A 178 -15.82 13.48 -24.29
N CYS A 179 -14.75 14.21 -23.97
CA CYS A 179 -14.60 14.86 -22.68
C CYS A 179 -15.65 15.97 -22.47
N SER A 180 -15.95 16.76 -23.50
CA SER A 180 -16.99 17.80 -23.45
C SER A 180 -18.39 17.21 -23.19
N LEU A 181 -18.72 16.10 -23.86
CA LEU A 181 -19.98 15.38 -23.60
C LEU A 181 -20.04 14.83 -22.17
N THR A 182 -18.93 14.26 -21.70
CA THR A 182 -18.80 13.77 -20.32
C THR A 182 -19.04 14.91 -19.32
N ASP A 183 -18.37 16.05 -19.51
CA ASP A 183 -18.54 17.22 -18.64
C ASP A 183 -19.96 17.74 -18.66
N ARG A 184 -20.58 17.89 -19.84
CA ARG A 184 -21.98 18.35 -19.94
C ARG A 184 -22.92 17.44 -19.16
N ALA A 185 -22.72 16.12 -19.23
CA ALA A 185 -23.49 15.15 -18.47
C ALA A 185 -23.26 15.28 -16.95
N LEU A 186 -22.02 15.53 -16.52
CA LEU A 186 -21.67 15.78 -15.13
C LEU A 186 -22.28 17.10 -14.60
N TYR A 187 -22.22 18.17 -15.38
CA TYR A 187 -22.79 19.48 -15.03
C TYR A 187 -24.31 19.47 -14.97
N SER A 188 -24.97 18.77 -15.88
CA SER A 188 -26.44 18.63 -15.87
C SER A 188 -26.97 18.07 -14.53
N ALA A 189 -26.19 17.23 -13.86
CA ALA A 189 -26.57 16.71 -12.54
C ALA A 189 -26.56 17.78 -11.44
N ILE A 190 -25.69 18.79 -11.54
CA ILE A 190 -25.60 19.92 -10.62
C ILE A 190 -26.75 20.90 -10.89
N GLU A 191 -27.01 21.25 -12.16
CA GLU A 191 -28.10 22.15 -12.53
C GLU A 191 -29.47 21.63 -12.08
N LYS A 192 -29.71 20.31 -12.22
CA LYS A 192 -30.92 19.67 -11.69
C LYS A 192 -31.08 19.81 -10.18
N LEU A 193 -29.99 19.86 -9.42
CA LEU A 193 -30.05 20.12 -7.98
C LEU A 193 -30.39 21.59 -7.69
N LYS A 194 -29.81 22.54 -8.42
CA LYS A 194 -30.06 23.98 -8.23
C LYS A 194 -31.54 24.35 -8.42
N HIS A 195 -32.23 23.69 -9.35
CA HIS A 195 -33.65 23.93 -9.64
C HIS A 195 -34.62 23.12 -8.78
N SER A 196 -34.12 22.28 -7.86
CA SER A 196 -34.97 21.49 -6.96
C SER A 196 -35.54 22.39 -5.86
N LYS A 197 -36.86 22.61 -5.87
CA LYS A 197 -37.58 23.49 -4.92
C LYS A 197 -37.41 23.13 -3.43
N ASN A 198 -36.88 21.95 -3.12
CA ASN A 198 -36.70 21.46 -1.75
C ASN A 198 -35.30 21.71 -1.15
N LEU A 199 -34.37 22.35 -1.87
CA LEU A 199 -33.00 22.58 -1.42
C LEU A 199 -32.56 24.02 -1.70
N ALA A 200 -33.15 24.99 -1.02
CA ALA A 200 -32.61 26.34 -0.95
C ALA A 200 -31.20 26.28 -0.31
N GLY A 201 -30.15 26.52 -1.10
CA GLY A 201 -28.76 26.50 -0.63
C GLY A 201 -28.10 25.12 -0.67
N ALA A 202 -27.82 24.60 -1.86
CA ALA A 202 -27.07 23.35 -1.98
C ALA A 202 -25.61 23.54 -1.52
N GLU A 203 -25.28 23.05 -0.33
CA GLU A 203 -23.91 23.02 0.19
C GLU A 203 -22.94 22.34 -0.80
N ARG A 204 -21.67 22.79 -0.87
CA ARG A 204 -20.59 22.26 -1.75
C ARG A 204 -20.54 20.72 -1.79
N LYS A 205 -20.83 20.06 -0.65
CA LYS A 205 -20.90 18.61 -0.50
C LYS A 205 -21.97 17.93 -1.36
N ASN A 206 -23.11 18.59 -1.56
CA ASN A 206 -24.22 18.08 -2.37
C ASN A 206 -23.87 18.08 -3.86
N TYR A 207 -23.15 19.10 -4.34
CA TYR A 207 -22.66 19.16 -5.72
C TYR A 207 -21.65 18.06 -6.02
N MET A 208 -20.66 17.86 -5.14
CA MET A 208 -19.71 16.75 -5.25
C MET A 208 -20.42 15.41 -5.38
N LEU A 209 -21.39 15.15 -4.50
CA LEU A 209 -22.10 13.87 -4.47
C LEU A 209 -22.94 13.66 -5.74
N ALA A 210 -23.64 14.69 -6.23
CA ALA A 210 -24.39 14.61 -7.47
C ALA A 210 -23.50 14.35 -8.67
N ARG A 211 -22.39 15.09 -8.80
CA ARG A 211 -21.43 14.90 -9.88
C ARG A 211 -20.84 13.49 -9.87
N ARG A 212 -20.49 12.95 -8.71
CA ARG A 212 -20.00 11.55 -8.60
C ARG A 212 -21.06 10.51 -8.92
N ARG A 213 -22.32 10.73 -8.53
CA ARG A 213 -23.44 9.86 -8.94
C ARG A 213 -23.60 9.86 -10.46
N ALA A 214 -23.49 11.02 -11.10
CA ALA A 214 -23.51 11.12 -12.57
C ALA A 214 -22.32 10.38 -13.20
N ALA A 215 -21.11 10.58 -12.67
CA ALA A 215 -19.90 9.89 -13.11
C ALA A 215 -20.06 8.35 -13.06
N ARG A 216 -20.65 7.82 -11.97
CA ARG A 216 -20.93 6.37 -11.86
C ARG A 216 -21.92 5.91 -12.91
N LYS A 217 -23.01 6.65 -13.13
CA LYS A 217 -23.99 6.30 -14.16
C LYS A 217 -23.35 6.23 -15.54
N LEU A 218 -22.50 7.21 -15.88
CA LEU A 218 -21.76 7.24 -17.15
C LEU A 218 -20.81 6.04 -17.29
N ALA A 219 -20.03 5.75 -16.26
CA ALA A 219 -19.10 4.62 -16.28
C ALA A 219 -19.83 3.26 -16.42
N THR A 220 -20.98 3.10 -15.75
CA THR A 220 -21.76 1.85 -15.83
C THR A 220 -22.56 1.72 -17.11
N SER A 221 -23.08 2.82 -17.69
CA SER A 221 -23.86 2.76 -18.93
C SER A 221 -23.01 2.29 -20.11
N GLN A 222 -21.76 2.72 -20.18
CA GLN A 222 -20.85 2.32 -21.26
C GLN A 222 -20.33 0.89 -21.09
N ALA A 223 -20.11 0.43 -19.84
CA ALA A 223 -19.76 -0.96 -19.56
C ALA A 223 -20.84 -1.98 -20.01
N LYS A 224 -22.09 -1.54 -20.23
CA LYS A 224 -23.16 -2.38 -20.77
C LYS A 224 -23.22 -2.38 -22.31
N GLN A 225 -22.53 -1.46 -22.97
CA GLN A 225 -22.50 -1.31 -24.43
C GLN A 225 -21.27 -2.00 -25.06
N ASP A 226 -20.20 -2.21 -24.29
CA ASP A 226 -18.97 -2.83 -24.77
C ASP A 226 -18.92 -4.34 -24.50
N CYS A 227 -18.98 -5.12 -25.57
CA CYS A 227 -18.56 -6.51 -25.63
C CYS A 227 -17.09 -6.57 -26.11
N GLY A 228 -16.13 -6.10 -25.32
CA GLY A 228 -14.70 -6.19 -25.69
C GLY A 228 -13.75 -5.37 -24.82
N ASP A 229 -12.55 -5.91 -24.57
CA ASP A 229 -11.55 -5.42 -23.59
C ASP A 229 -10.71 -4.19 -24.03
N SER A 230 -11.18 -3.40 -25.00
CA SER A 230 -10.41 -2.25 -25.52
C SER A 230 -10.36 -1.09 -24.52
N CYS A 231 -9.15 -0.53 -24.27
CA CYS A 231 -8.94 0.59 -23.35
C CYS A 231 -9.47 1.94 -23.88
N VAL A 232 -9.71 2.05 -25.19
CA VAL A 232 -10.10 3.29 -25.86
C VAL A 232 -11.60 3.57 -25.76
N THR A 233 -12.41 2.59 -25.36
CA THR A 233 -13.88 2.73 -25.33
C THR A 233 -14.44 3.20 -23.99
N LYS A 234 -13.62 3.32 -22.94
CA LYS A 234 -14.10 3.75 -21.61
C LYS A 234 -14.16 5.27 -21.47
N VAL A 235 -15.13 5.77 -20.70
CA VAL A 235 -15.32 7.19 -20.42
C VAL A 235 -14.09 7.76 -19.71
N PRO A 236 -13.67 9.00 -20.02
CA PRO A 236 -12.43 9.61 -19.55
C PRO A 236 -12.51 10.11 -18.09
N LEU A 237 -13.12 9.34 -17.20
CA LEU A 237 -13.28 9.71 -15.79
C LEU A 237 -12.07 9.32 -14.94
N LEU A 238 -11.81 10.13 -13.90
CA LEU A 238 -10.79 9.86 -12.89
C LEU A 238 -11.39 9.13 -11.68
N ARG A 239 -10.60 8.23 -11.08
CA ARG A 239 -10.88 7.54 -9.83
C ARG A 239 -9.71 7.67 -8.87
N ASP A 240 -9.93 7.65 -7.57
CA ASP A 240 -8.83 7.48 -6.62
C ASP A 240 -8.22 6.07 -6.77
N VAL A 241 -6.99 5.93 -6.25
CA VAL A 241 -6.26 4.66 -6.22
C VAL A 241 -6.27 3.97 -4.85
N VAL A 242 -6.89 4.59 -3.85
CA VAL A 242 -6.88 4.15 -2.46
C VAL A 242 -7.68 2.85 -2.32
N VAL A 243 -7.14 1.89 -1.58
CA VAL A 243 -7.86 0.67 -1.19
C VAL A 243 -8.58 0.97 0.11
N HIS A 244 -9.90 1.15 0.06
CA HIS A 244 -10.65 1.55 1.26
C HIS A 244 -10.83 0.38 2.23
N PHE A 245 -11.09 0.70 3.51
CA PHE A 245 -11.33 -0.30 4.53
C PHE A 245 -12.52 -1.22 4.19
N HIS A 246 -12.38 -2.53 4.45
CA HIS A 246 -13.30 -3.60 4.02
C HIS A 246 -13.49 -3.77 2.52
N GLU A 247 -12.83 -2.97 1.69
CA GLU A 247 -12.69 -3.29 0.29
C GLU A 247 -11.89 -4.58 0.21
N ARG A 248 -12.44 -5.59 -0.47
CA ARG A 248 -11.55 -6.65 -0.95
C ARG A 248 -10.63 -5.94 -1.92
N GLN A 249 -9.32 -6.05 -1.67
CA GLN A 249 -8.35 -6.01 -2.76
C GLN A 249 -8.96 -6.85 -3.89
N PRO A 250 -9.44 -6.22 -4.99
CA PRO A 250 -10.26 -6.90 -6.00
C PRO A 250 -9.54 -8.16 -6.41
N GLU A 251 -10.09 -9.33 -6.07
CA GLU A 251 -9.49 -10.67 -6.17
C GLU A 251 -8.35 -10.71 -7.20
N MET A 252 -7.14 -10.35 -6.74
CA MET A 252 -5.99 -9.91 -7.55
C MET A 252 -6.27 -9.76 -9.06
N GLY A 253 -7.16 -8.84 -9.40
CA GLY A 253 -7.47 -8.53 -10.79
C GLY A 253 -6.26 -7.85 -11.43
N LEU A 254 -6.19 -7.85 -12.77
CA LEU A 254 -5.04 -7.32 -13.54
C LEU A 254 -4.50 -5.97 -13.05
N ALA A 255 -5.37 -5.06 -12.61
CA ALA A 255 -4.99 -3.74 -12.12
C ALA A 255 -4.22 -3.75 -10.77
N GLU A 256 -4.41 -4.76 -9.94
CA GLU A 256 -3.77 -4.87 -8.63
C GLU A 256 -2.41 -5.59 -8.72
N ILE A 257 -2.29 -6.53 -9.66
CA ILE A 257 -1.02 -7.17 -10.04
C ILE A 257 0.01 -6.11 -10.38
N TYR A 258 -0.31 -5.10 -11.20
CA TYR A 258 0.67 -4.06 -11.54
C TYR A 258 1.18 -3.26 -10.34
N ARG A 259 0.44 -3.18 -9.23
CA ARG A 259 0.88 -2.47 -8.02
C ARG A 259 1.87 -3.30 -7.21
N VAL A 260 1.64 -4.62 -7.15
CA VAL A 260 2.41 -5.55 -6.30
C VAL A 260 3.52 -6.25 -7.08
N LEU A 261 3.40 -6.37 -8.40
CA LEU A 261 4.38 -7.03 -9.28
C LEU A 261 5.81 -6.48 -9.09
N PRO A 262 6.07 -5.16 -9.11
CA PRO A 262 7.41 -4.64 -8.85
C PRO A 262 7.96 -5.05 -7.47
N ALA A 263 7.10 -5.12 -6.44
CA ALA A 263 7.48 -5.60 -5.12
C ALA A 263 7.81 -7.10 -5.12
N ILE A 264 7.03 -7.92 -5.83
CA ILE A 264 7.27 -9.36 -5.98
C ILE A 264 8.59 -9.59 -6.72
N GLU A 265 8.82 -8.91 -7.84
CA GLU A 265 10.07 -8.95 -8.60
C GLU A 265 11.25 -8.50 -7.74
N ALA A 266 11.08 -7.45 -6.93
CA ALA A 266 12.12 -6.97 -6.05
C ALA A 266 12.50 -8.00 -4.96
N VAL A 267 11.53 -8.75 -4.45
CA VAL A 267 11.77 -9.76 -3.41
C VAL A 267 12.32 -11.05 -3.99
N HIS A 268 11.67 -11.60 -5.01
CA HIS A 268 11.94 -12.94 -5.54
C HIS A 268 12.91 -12.97 -6.71
N GLY A 269 13.26 -11.80 -7.24
CA GLY A 269 14.03 -11.70 -8.47
C GLY A 269 13.21 -12.03 -9.71
N ARG A 270 13.44 -11.30 -10.80
CA ARG A 270 12.67 -11.50 -12.05
C ARG A 270 12.90 -12.89 -12.62
N THR A 271 14.16 -13.30 -12.72
CA THR A 271 14.55 -14.58 -13.32
C THR A 271 13.93 -15.77 -12.60
N ASN A 272 13.99 -15.78 -11.25
CA ASN A 272 13.45 -16.87 -10.45
C ASN A 272 11.91 -16.88 -10.46
N LEU A 273 11.28 -15.71 -10.41
CA LEU A 273 9.83 -15.58 -10.51
C LEU A 273 9.30 -16.10 -11.86
N TYR A 274 9.84 -15.62 -12.98
CA TYR A 274 9.36 -16.02 -14.30
C TYR A 274 9.71 -17.47 -14.64
N ARG A 275 10.84 -18.00 -14.16
CA ARG A 275 11.12 -19.45 -14.27
C ARG A 275 10.07 -20.28 -13.51
N SER A 276 9.65 -19.82 -12.33
CA SER A 276 8.59 -20.49 -11.55
C SER A 276 7.23 -20.41 -12.25
N VAL A 277 6.91 -19.27 -12.88
CA VAL A 277 5.70 -19.10 -13.70
C VAL A 277 5.72 -20.08 -14.87
N GLN A 278 6.81 -20.11 -15.65
CA GLN A 278 6.95 -20.98 -16.81
C GLN A 278 6.81 -22.46 -16.43
N LYS A 279 7.48 -22.91 -15.37
CA LYS A 279 7.34 -24.28 -14.84
C LYS A 279 5.90 -24.66 -14.50
N CYS A 280 5.12 -23.73 -13.93
CA CYS A 280 3.71 -23.98 -13.64
C CYS A 280 2.83 -24.04 -14.89
N LEU A 281 3.18 -23.31 -15.95
CA LEU A 281 2.42 -23.30 -17.20
C LEU A 281 2.69 -24.54 -18.06
N ASP A 282 3.95 -25.01 -18.07
CA ASP A 282 4.38 -26.14 -18.90
C ASP A 282 3.91 -27.51 -18.37
N GLN A 283 3.26 -27.57 -17.20
CA GLN A 283 2.78 -28.81 -16.55
C GLN A 283 3.87 -29.91 -16.39
N GLU A 284 5.16 -29.57 -16.44
CA GLU A 284 6.22 -30.55 -16.20
C GLU A 284 6.36 -30.87 -14.71
N GLU A 285 5.57 -31.82 -14.21
CA GLU A 285 5.99 -32.67 -13.08
C GLU A 285 7.13 -33.58 -13.56
N LYS A 286 8.36 -33.05 -13.60
CA LYS A 286 9.55 -33.92 -13.63
C LYS A 286 9.94 -34.20 -12.19
N THR A 287 9.50 -35.36 -11.71
CA THR A 287 10.12 -36.05 -10.58
C THR A 287 11.60 -36.27 -10.90
N ASP A 288 12.49 -35.98 -9.95
CA ASP A 288 13.88 -36.40 -10.06
C ASP A 288 13.98 -37.94 -9.90
N LEU A 289 15.14 -38.51 -10.21
CA LEU A 289 15.41 -39.96 -10.10
C LEU A 289 15.25 -40.53 -8.67
N ASN A 290 14.98 -39.66 -7.67
CA ASN A 290 14.77 -40.00 -6.27
C ASN A 290 13.34 -39.67 -5.76
N GLY A 291 12.41 -39.27 -6.62
CA GLY A 291 11.00 -39.06 -6.27
C GLY A 291 10.70 -37.81 -5.44
N HIS A 292 11.61 -36.83 -5.37
CA HIS A 292 11.39 -35.57 -4.68
C HIS A 292 11.16 -34.42 -5.68
N ALA A 293 9.92 -33.93 -5.75
CA ALA A 293 9.61 -32.70 -6.47
C ALA A 293 10.17 -31.50 -5.68
N HIS A 294 11.39 -31.05 -6.00
CA HIS A 294 11.91 -29.80 -5.43
C HIS A 294 11.26 -28.60 -6.13
N LEU A 295 10.00 -28.33 -5.79
CA LEU A 295 9.31 -27.11 -6.21
C LEU A 295 10.04 -25.90 -5.63
N SER A 296 10.09 -24.81 -6.40
CA SER A 296 10.60 -23.54 -5.88
C SER A 296 9.73 -23.10 -4.70
N PRO A 297 10.29 -22.57 -3.59
CA PRO A 297 9.50 -22.05 -2.46
C PRO A 297 8.41 -21.04 -2.86
N ILE A 298 8.57 -20.38 -4.02
CA ILE A 298 7.58 -19.49 -4.63
C ILE A 298 6.34 -20.27 -5.09
N MET A 299 6.55 -21.41 -5.77
CA MET A 299 5.47 -22.24 -6.36
C MET A 299 4.55 -22.85 -5.28
N ASP A 300 5.10 -23.15 -4.12
CA ASP A 300 4.35 -23.66 -2.97
C ASP A 300 3.58 -22.57 -2.22
N ALA A 301 3.90 -21.30 -2.47
CA ALA A 301 3.30 -20.20 -1.74
C ALA A 301 1.82 -20.01 -2.16
N PRO A 302 0.87 -19.94 -1.21
CA PRO A 302 -0.56 -19.81 -1.52
C PRO A 302 -0.94 -18.55 -2.32
N TRP A 303 -0.11 -17.50 -2.25
CA TRP A 303 -0.29 -16.28 -3.02
C TRP A 303 0.06 -16.48 -4.50
N PHE A 304 1.08 -17.29 -4.80
CA PHE A 304 1.63 -17.43 -6.14
C PHE A 304 0.64 -18.11 -7.08
N LYS A 305 0.03 -19.22 -6.65
CA LYS A 305 -1.01 -19.91 -7.44
C LYS A 305 -2.19 -19.00 -7.79
N LYS A 306 -2.53 -18.06 -6.90
CA LYS A 306 -3.59 -17.06 -7.14
C LYS A 306 -3.16 -15.96 -8.09
N MET A 307 -1.86 -15.60 -8.10
CA MET A 307 -1.32 -14.65 -9.05
C MET A 307 -1.02 -15.28 -10.41
N LEU A 308 -0.93 -16.60 -10.55
CA LEU A 308 -0.43 -17.21 -11.80
C LEU A 308 -1.10 -16.66 -13.09
N PRO A 309 -2.44 -16.46 -13.15
CA PRO A 309 -3.10 -15.86 -14.31
C PRO A 309 -2.69 -14.41 -14.60
N ALA A 310 -2.11 -13.72 -13.63
CA ALA A 310 -1.60 -12.37 -13.75
C ALA A 310 -0.32 -12.27 -14.57
N PHE A 311 0.55 -13.26 -14.39
CA PHE A 311 1.89 -13.28 -14.95
C PHE A 311 1.89 -13.77 -16.40
N THR A 312 0.77 -14.28 -16.90
CA THR A 312 0.63 -14.84 -18.26
C THR A 312 0.22 -13.82 -19.34
N LEU A 313 -0.04 -12.56 -18.97
CA LEU A 313 -0.19 -11.47 -19.94
C LEU A 313 1.16 -11.20 -20.62
N PRO A 314 1.18 -10.75 -21.89
CA PRO A 314 2.42 -10.64 -22.68
C PRO A 314 3.42 -9.73 -21.96
N LEU A 315 4.40 -10.37 -21.34
CA LEU A 315 5.53 -9.72 -20.70
C LEU A 315 6.46 -9.19 -21.79
N PRO A 316 7.13 -8.04 -21.57
CA PRO A 316 8.26 -7.66 -22.39
C PRO A 316 9.25 -8.83 -22.46
N ALA A 317 9.74 -9.14 -23.65
CA ALA A 317 10.69 -10.22 -23.87
C ALA A 317 11.81 -10.15 -22.82
N LEU A 318 11.99 -11.22 -22.03
CA LEU A 318 13.07 -11.30 -21.06
C LEU A 318 14.40 -11.09 -21.81
N ALA A 319 15.09 -10.01 -21.49
CA ALA A 319 16.45 -9.80 -21.95
C ALA A 319 17.30 -10.96 -21.42
N THR A 320 17.82 -11.77 -22.34
CA THR A 320 18.78 -12.83 -22.07
C THR A 320 20.13 -12.21 -21.68
N SER A 321 20.25 -11.71 -20.45
CA SER A 321 21.53 -11.24 -19.93
C SER A 321 21.74 -11.69 -18.48
N ALA A 322 22.71 -12.61 -18.33
CA ALA A 322 23.49 -12.98 -17.14
C ALA A 322 22.76 -13.23 -15.79
N VAL A 323 22.48 -14.53 -15.55
CA VAL A 323 22.74 -15.43 -14.39
C VAL A 323 22.82 -14.94 -12.92
N ASN A 324 22.94 -13.65 -12.59
CA ASN A 324 23.03 -13.23 -11.18
C ASN A 324 21.65 -13.21 -10.51
N ASP A 325 21.54 -13.82 -9.33
CA ASP A 325 20.34 -13.81 -8.50
C ASP A 325 20.06 -12.38 -8.00
N ASP A 326 19.05 -11.74 -8.58
CA ASP A 326 18.61 -10.38 -8.22
C ASP A 326 17.61 -10.38 -7.06
N SER A 327 17.32 -11.53 -6.44
CA SER A 327 16.43 -11.63 -5.29
C SER A 327 16.91 -10.79 -4.11
N ALA A 328 15.98 -10.38 -3.24
CA ALA A 328 16.32 -9.70 -2.01
C ALA A 328 17.13 -10.63 -1.09
N SER A 329 18.19 -10.10 -0.49
CA SER A 329 18.94 -10.80 0.55
C SER A 329 18.69 -10.25 1.95
N LEU A 330 18.09 -9.07 2.05
CA LEU A 330 17.66 -8.47 3.30
C LEU A 330 16.29 -7.80 3.10
N ILE A 331 15.35 -8.13 3.99
CA ILE A 331 14.05 -7.47 4.12
C ILE A 331 14.06 -6.68 5.43
N ILE A 332 13.77 -5.39 5.35
CA ILE A 332 13.69 -4.49 6.51
C ILE A 332 12.24 -4.08 6.69
N ILE A 333 11.64 -4.37 7.84
CA ILE A 333 10.30 -3.94 8.21
C ILE A 333 10.40 -2.73 9.13
N LEU A 334 9.79 -1.61 8.74
CA LEU A 334 9.78 -0.37 9.52
C LEU A 334 8.35 0.04 9.88
N GLY A 335 8.07 0.21 11.17
CA GLY A 335 6.83 0.82 11.65
C GLY A 335 5.55 0.08 11.25
N SER A 336 5.62 -1.25 11.08
CA SER A 336 4.48 -2.09 10.67
C SER A 336 4.23 -3.19 11.68
N SER A 337 2.96 -3.33 12.11
CA SER A 337 2.55 -4.40 13.02
C SER A 337 2.46 -5.78 12.34
N LEU A 338 2.63 -5.86 11.01
CA LEU A 338 2.53 -7.09 10.21
C LEU A 338 1.32 -7.97 10.55
N SER A 339 0.14 -7.37 10.74
CA SER A 339 -1.05 -8.13 11.18
C SER A 339 -2.04 -8.42 10.06
N VAL A 340 -1.85 -7.83 8.87
CA VAL A 340 -2.74 -8.01 7.71
C VAL A 340 -1.99 -8.81 6.66
N LEU A 341 -2.03 -10.14 6.78
CA LEU A 341 -1.24 -11.07 5.97
C LEU A 341 -1.31 -10.83 4.46
N ARG A 342 -2.48 -10.45 3.94
CA ARG A 342 -2.64 -10.20 2.50
C ARG A 342 -1.67 -9.13 1.96
N ASN A 343 -1.29 -8.16 2.78
CA ASN A 343 -0.42 -7.05 2.37
C ASN A 343 1.06 -7.44 2.22
N TYR A 344 1.47 -8.59 2.73
CA TYR A 344 2.86 -9.04 2.67
C TYR A 344 2.94 -10.54 2.37
N ALA A 345 1.87 -11.12 1.82
CA ALA A 345 1.84 -12.55 1.51
C ALA A 345 2.93 -12.94 0.51
N PHE A 346 3.36 -12.02 -0.37
CA PHE A 346 4.51 -12.26 -1.25
C PHE A 346 5.83 -12.42 -0.49
N LEU A 347 5.93 -12.01 0.78
CA LEU A 347 7.08 -12.30 1.63
C LEU A 347 7.02 -13.71 2.26
N TRP A 348 5.97 -14.50 1.97
CA TRP A 348 5.76 -15.85 2.53
C TRP A 348 6.96 -16.79 2.40
N PRO A 349 7.65 -16.89 1.23
CA PRO A 349 8.80 -17.78 1.09
C PRO A 349 9.97 -17.44 2.04
N HIS A 350 9.99 -16.23 2.59
CA HIS A 350 10.97 -15.79 3.59
C HIS A 350 10.45 -15.92 5.03
N GLY A 351 9.45 -16.79 5.26
CA GLY A 351 8.92 -17.10 6.60
C GLY A 351 7.78 -16.18 7.06
N LEU A 352 7.44 -15.13 6.32
CA LEU A 352 6.38 -14.17 6.69
C LEU A 352 4.96 -14.68 6.35
N GLY A 353 4.67 -15.94 6.71
CA GLY A 353 3.37 -16.57 6.51
C GLY A 353 2.30 -16.25 7.56
N ARG A 354 1.25 -17.08 7.69
CA ARG A 354 0.25 -16.92 8.76
C ARG A 354 0.93 -17.01 10.13
N CYS A 355 0.62 -16.09 11.04
CA CYS A 355 0.95 -16.28 12.45
C CYS A 355 0.07 -17.45 12.95
N LEU A 356 0.68 -18.55 13.40
CA LEU A 356 -0.04 -19.62 14.09
C LEU A 356 -0.58 -19.02 15.41
N ARG A 357 -1.85 -19.27 15.73
CA ARG A 357 -2.39 -18.88 17.03
C ARG A 357 -1.76 -19.78 18.09
N ALA A 358 -1.23 -19.20 19.17
CA ALA A 358 -0.94 -19.97 20.38
C ALA A 358 -2.26 -20.66 20.81
N GLY A 359 -2.29 -21.99 20.78
CA GLY A 359 -3.46 -22.80 21.15
C GLY A 359 -4.09 -23.67 20.06
N GLU A 360 -3.55 -23.74 18.84
CA GLU A 360 -3.94 -24.78 17.86
C GLU A 360 -2.88 -25.90 17.77
N SER A 361 -2.35 -26.34 18.92
CA SER A 361 -1.79 -27.68 19.05
C SER A 361 -2.97 -28.66 19.21
N LYS A 362 -3.18 -29.55 18.24
CA LYS A 362 -3.95 -30.76 18.49
C LYS A 362 -3.19 -31.57 19.53
N GLU A 363 -3.55 -31.40 20.80
CA GLU A 363 -3.17 -32.30 21.88
C GLU A 363 -3.59 -33.72 21.49
N ARG A 364 -2.61 -34.58 21.22
CA ARG A 364 -2.71 -35.99 21.58
C ARG A 364 -1.94 -36.12 22.87
N GLU A 365 -2.68 -36.18 23.96
CA GLU A 365 -2.15 -36.52 25.28
C GLU A 365 -1.42 -37.87 25.20
N ASN A 366 -0.17 -37.89 25.65
CA ASN A 366 0.45 -39.04 26.29
C ASN A 366 1.26 -38.48 27.47
N PRO A 367 0.98 -38.90 28.72
CA PRO A 367 1.64 -38.34 29.88
C PRO A 367 3.00 -39.04 30.08
N GLY A 368 4.06 -38.26 30.19
CA GLY A 368 5.37 -38.78 30.59
C GLY A 368 6.53 -37.85 30.30
N THR A 369 7.14 -37.37 31.39
CA THR A 369 8.46 -36.74 31.53
C THR A 369 8.64 -35.28 31.09
N GLU A 370 8.95 -34.47 32.09
CA GLU A 370 9.35 -33.07 32.07
C GLU A 370 10.66 -32.88 31.26
N ASP A 371 10.67 -31.87 30.38
CA ASP A 371 11.82 -30.99 30.20
C ASP A 371 11.38 -29.72 29.44
N VAL A 372 11.61 -28.56 30.06
CA VAL A 372 11.30 -27.23 29.51
C VAL A 372 12.44 -26.83 28.58
N SER A 373 12.32 -27.10 27.27
CA SER A 373 13.26 -26.60 26.27
C SER A 373 12.52 -25.97 25.10
N SER A 374 12.84 -24.71 24.83
CA SER A 374 12.62 -23.93 23.59
C SER A 374 11.61 -24.50 22.60
N ASP A 375 10.38 -23.98 22.63
CA ASP A 375 9.35 -24.25 21.62
C ASP A 375 9.86 -23.87 20.22
N LEU A 376 10.36 -24.90 19.52
CA LEU A 376 10.65 -24.87 18.09
C LEU A 376 9.36 -24.54 17.34
N ILE A 377 9.24 -23.28 16.91
CA ILE A 377 8.31 -22.88 15.87
C ILE A 377 8.58 -23.79 14.67
N SER A 378 7.65 -24.72 14.38
CA SER A 378 7.76 -25.62 13.24
C SER A 378 7.66 -24.79 11.95
N LEU A 379 8.84 -24.50 11.39
CA LEU A 379 8.98 -23.91 10.07
C LEU A 379 8.33 -24.85 9.04
N PRO A 380 7.64 -24.33 8.03
CA PRO A 380 7.08 -25.16 6.97
C PRO A 380 8.19 -26.00 6.31
N ASN A 381 7.91 -27.28 6.08
CA ASN A 381 8.82 -28.20 5.39
C ASN A 381 9.30 -27.57 4.08
N GLY A 382 10.64 -27.41 3.93
CA GLY A 382 11.26 -26.96 2.68
C GLY A 382 11.94 -25.58 2.69
N LEU A 383 12.14 -24.91 3.84
CA LEU A 383 12.98 -23.71 3.87
C LEU A 383 14.47 -24.05 3.73
N LEU A 384 15.16 -23.26 2.90
CA LEU A 384 16.61 -23.25 2.71
C LEU A 384 17.34 -23.19 4.07
N SER A 385 18.52 -23.81 4.17
CA SER A 385 19.38 -23.74 5.36
C SER A 385 19.60 -22.27 5.79
N ARG A 386 19.90 -22.04 7.08
CA ARG A 386 20.13 -20.68 7.65
C ARG A 386 21.06 -19.80 6.81
N ASN A 387 21.98 -20.39 6.06
CA ASN A 387 22.96 -19.69 5.23
C ASN A 387 22.42 -19.22 3.86
N ASN A 388 21.23 -19.67 3.44
CA ASN A 388 20.64 -19.36 2.11
C ASN A 388 19.28 -18.65 2.20
N ARG A 389 18.84 -18.22 3.39
CA ARG A 389 17.59 -17.45 3.56
C ARG A 389 17.85 -15.95 3.50
N CYS A 390 16.91 -15.21 2.94
CA CYS A 390 16.85 -13.74 3.03
C CYS A 390 16.79 -13.34 4.51
N ALA A 391 17.69 -12.46 4.94
CA ALA A 391 17.70 -11.92 6.29
C ALA A 391 16.47 -11.02 6.53
N LEU A 392 15.97 -11.00 7.75
CA LEU A 392 14.80 -10.23 8.15
C LEU A 392 15.12 -9.35 9.36
N VAL A 393 14.99 -8.03 9.19
CA VAL A 393 15.09 -7.05 10.28
C VAL A 393 13.71 -6.46 10.54
N ILE A 394 13.30 -6.38 11.80
CA ILE A 394 12.05 -5.71 12.21
C ILE A 394 12.37 -4.56 13.15
N ILE A 395 12.01 -3.34 12.77
CA ILE A 395 12.12 -2.15 13.61
C ILE A 395 10.71 -1.62 13.83
N ASN A 396 10.21 -1.80 15.04
CA ASN A 396 8.88 -1.38 15.40
C ASN A 396 8.81 -1.13 16.90
N LEU A 397 8.21 0.01 17.29
CA LEU A 397 8.09 0.38 18.70
C LEU A 397 7.31 -0.67 19.52
N GLN A 398 6.29 -1.28 18.92
CA GLN A 398 5.52 -2.35 19.53
C GLN A 398 5.98 -3.72 19.01
N PRO A 399 5.91 -4.79 19.81
CA PRO A 399 6.13 -6.15 19.33
C PRO A 399 5.21 -6.51 18.15
N THR A 400 5.71 -7.33 17.23
CA THR A 400 4.94 -7.85 16.09
C THR A 400 4.71 -9.35 16.24
N CYS A 401 3.71 -9.92 15.55
CA CYS A 401 3.54 -11.38 15.56
C CYS A 401 4.64 -12.13 14.77
N LYS A 402 5.68 -11.42 14.31
CA LYS A 402 6.76 -11.92 13.46
C LYS A 402 8.15 -11.75 14.07
N ASP A 403 8.25 -11.23 15.29
CA ASP A 403 9.54 -10.98 15.94
C ASP A 403 10.37 -12.26 16.08
N GLY A 404 9.74 -13.39 16.43
CA GLY A 404 10.42 -14.70 16.51
C GLY A 404 10.92 -15.29 15.19
N LEU A 405 10.66 -14.63 14.05
CA LEU A 405 11.14 -15.04 12.72
C LEU A 405 12.28 -14.15 12.20
N ALA A 406 12.48 -12.99 12.82
CA ALA A 406 13.46 -12.01 12.41
C ALA A 406 14.86 -12.38 12.89
N ASP A 407 15.86 -12.04 12.07
CA ASP A 407 17.27 -12.18 12.39
C ASP A 407 17.75 -11.02 13.30
N LEU A 408 17.03 -9.89 13.29
CA LEU A 408 17.20 -8.78 14.22
C LEU A 408 15.87 -8.06 14.49
N VAL A 409 15.59 -7.76 15.76
CA VAL A 409 14.42 -6.98 16.19
C VAL A 409 14.89 -5.79 17.00
N ILE A 410 14.35 -4.60 16.69
CA ILE A 410 14.64 -3.37 17.43
C ILE A 410 13.31 -2.71 17.84
N HIS A 411 13.08 -2.64 19.15
CA HIS A 411 11.91 -1.99 19.73
C HIS A 411 12.20 -0.53 20.09
N ALA A 412 12.26 0.32 19.06
CA ALA A 412 12.54 1.75 19.21
C ALA A 412 11.85 2.57 18.11
N PRO A 413 11.75 3.90 18.27
CA PRO A 413 11.28 4.80 17.21
C PRO A 413 12.16 4.71 15.95
N CYS A 414 11.53 4.58 14.77
CA CYS A 414 12.28 4.38 13.52
C CYS A 414 13.22 5.55 13.19
N ASP A 415 12.83 6.79 13.50
CA ASP A 415 13.66 7.97 13.27
C ASP A 415 14.97 7.89 14.08
N GLU A 416 14.90 7.52 15.37
CA GLU A 416 16.08 7.39 16.23
C GLU A 416 17.02 6.27 15.76
N VAL A 417 16.47 5.11 15.40
CA VAL A 417 17.26 3.98 14.90
C VAL A 417 17.97 4.35 13.60
N LEU A 418 17.27 4.97 12.66
CA LEU A 418 17.88 5.37 11.38
C LEU A 418 18.86 6.53 11.55
N GLN A 419 18.69 7.43 12.52
CA GLN A 419 19.69 8.46 12.81
C GLN A 419 21.04 7.83 13.20
N VAL A 420 21.02 6.86 14.11
CA VAL A 420 22.23 6.13 14.52
C VAL A 420 22.85 5.41 13.31
N VAL A 421 22.05 4.66 12.55
CA VAL A 421 22.53 3.91 11.38
C VAL A 421 23.17 4.82 10.33
N MET A 422 22.47 5.90 9.96
CA MET A 422 22.91 6.80 8.89
C MET A 422 24.17 7.56 9.31
N ASN A 423 24.26 8.01 10.57
CA ASN A 423 25.38 8.83 11.04
C ASN A 423 26.58 7.99 11.49
N GLU A 424 26.38 6.91 12.23
CA GLU A 424 27.46 6.17 12.89
C GLU A 424 27.90 4.93 12.11
N SER A 425 27.02 4.30 11.33
CA SER A 425 27.35 3.08 10.60
C SER A 425 27.63 3.30 9.11
N LEU A 426 26.88 4.19 8.46
CA LEU A 426 26.96 4.39 7.01
C LEU A 426 27.66 5.69 6.60
N ASP A 427 27.81 6.64 7.52
CA ASP A 427 28.33 7.99 7.27
C ASP A 427 27.60 8.68 6.08
N LEU A 428 26.27 8.57 6.06
CA LEU A 428 25.41 9.13 5.03
C LEU A 428 24.58 10.29 5.60
N GLN A 429 24.78 11.49 5.05
CA GLN A 429 23.97 12.64 5.42
C GLN A 429 22.54 12.50 4.89
N VAL A 430 21.57 12.67 5.80
CA VAL A 430 20.14 12.75 5.46
C VAL A 430 19.74 14.22 5.45
N PRO A 431 19.37 14.78 4.28
CA PRO A 431 18.98 16.18 4.20
C PRO A 431 17.62 16.41 4.89
N GLU A 432 17.42 17.62 5.41
CA GLU A 432 16.08 18.08 5.76
C GLU A 432 15.21 18.17 4.50
N TYR A 433 13.95 17.78 4.65
CA TYR A 433 12.96 17.85 3.58
C TYR A 433 12.72 19.29 3.13
N SER A 434 12.70 19.51 1.82
CA SER A 434 12.27 20.77 1.19
C SER A 434 11.30 20.49 0.06
N ALA A 435 10.07 21.01 0.16
CA ALA A 435 9.04 20.80 -0.86
C ALA A 435 9.51 21.19 -2.28
N SER A 436 10.18 22.34 -2.41
CA SER A 436 10.67 22.84 -3.69
C SER A 436 11.77 21.97 -4.34
N LYS A 437 12.49 21.18 -3.55
CA LYS A 437 13.59 20.33 -4.04
C LYS A 437 13.18 18.87 -4.18
N ASP A 438 12.42 18.38 -3.21
CA ASP A 438 12.15 16.96 -3.03
C ASP A 438 10.76 16.55 -3.52
N ASP A 439 9.72 17.36 -3.30
CA ASP A 439 8.33 16.92 -3.46
C ASP A 439 7.88 16.94 -4.93
N PRO A 440 7.64 15.77 -5.57
CA PRO A 440 7.15 15.73 -6.94
C PRO A 440 5.76 16.35 -7.09
N LEU A 441 4.98 16.50 -6.01
CA LEU A 441 3.70 17.20 -6.04
C LEU A 441 3.88 18.72 -6.10
N PHE A 442 5.03 19.28 -5.70
CA PHE A 442 5.32 20.70 -5.86
C PHE A 442 5.41 21.05 -7.36
N HIS A 443 6.07 20.20 -8.15
CA HIS A 443 6.36 20.44 -9.57
C HIS A 443 5.31 19.86 -10.52
N ASP A 444 4.84 18.64 -10.25
CA ASP A 444 4.06 17.87 -11.22
C ASP A 444 2.55 17.85 -10.91
N ALA A 445 2.11 18.41 -9.78
CA ALA A 445 0.70 18.37 -9.42
C ALA A 445 -0.14 19.17 -10.43
N ILE A 446 -1.09 18.49 -11.05
CA ILE A 446 -2.03 19.11 -11.97
C ILE A 446 -3.09 19.84 -11.16
N ARG A 447 -3.29 21.14 -11.42
CA ARG A 447 -4.37 21.93 -10.80
C ARG A 447 -5.74 21.55 -11.35
N LEU A 448 -6.78 21.81 -10.57
CA LEU A 448 -8.15 21.71 -11.07
C LEU A 448 -8.46 22.91 -11.95
N ASP A 449 -9.24 22.68 -13.00
CA ASP A 449 -9.92 23.78 -13.68
C ASP A 449 -10.87 24.47 -12.69
N PRO A 450 -11.12 25.79 -12.79
CA PRO A 450 -12.01 26.51 -11.88
C PRO A 450 -13.40 25.84 -11.76
N ASP A 451 -13.85 25.32 -12.88
CA ASP A 451 -15.06 24.57 -13.07
C ASP A 451 -15.11 23.25 -12.29
N GLU A 452 -13.97 22.61 -12.02
CA GLU A 452 -13.85 21.37 -11.23
C GLU A 452 -13.55 21.63 -9.74
N GLU A 453 -13.33 22.86 -9.30
CA GLU A 453 -12.91 23.21 -7.93
C GLU A 453 -13.94 22.76 -6.87
N HIS A 454 -15.23 22.71 -7.25
CA HIS A 454 -16.29 22.19 -6.41
C HIS A 454 -16.19 20.68 -6.13
N THR A 455 -15.30 19.93 -6.81
CA THR A 455 -15.12 18.47 -6.65
C THR A 455 -14.26 18.04 -5.46
N ARG A 456 -13.69 19.00 -4.75
CA ARG A 456 -12.90 18.80 -3.53
C ARG A 456 -13.43 19.65 -2.37
N THR A 457 -13.05 19.32 -1.15
CA THR A 457 -13.23 20.16 0.06
C THR A 457 -11.93 20.48 0.78
N ARG A 458 -10.88 19.67 0.60
CA ARG A 458 -9.55 19.92 1.14
C ARG A 458 -8.79 20.93 0.28
N PRO A 459 -8.06 21.88 0.91
CA PRO A 459 -7.16 22.77 0.19
C PRO A 459 -5.98 22.00 -0.39
N ASP A 460 -5.21 22.67 -1.23
CA ASP A 460 -3.93 22.17 -1.68
C ASP A 460 -2.93 22.16 -0.50
N ILE A 461 -1.88 21.34 -0.64
CA ILE A 461 -0.71 21.35 0.22
C ILE A 461 -0.19 22.80 0.21
N PRO A 462 -0.07 23.45 1.38
CA PRO A 462 0.46 24.80 1.46
C PRO A 462 1.98 24.72 1.42
N PHE A 463 2.56 24.50 0.24
CA PHE A 463 3.99 24.26 0.07
C PHE A 463 4.89 25.36 0.65
N ASP A 464 4.40 26.61 0.73
CA ASP A 464 5.15 27.72 1.34
C ASP A 464 5.23 27.65 2.88
N LEU A 465 4.36 26.85 3.51
CA LEU A 465 4.29 26.66 4.96
C LEU A 465 4.98 25.36 5.41
N ILE A 466 5.38 24.49 4.48
CA ILE A 466 5.90 23.15 4.78
C ILE A 466 7.27 22.86 4.19
#